data_AF-A0A011VN55-F1
#
_entry.id   AF-A0A011VN55-F1
#
_cell.length_a   1.000
_cell.length_b   1.000
_cell.length_c   1.000
_cell.angle_alpha   90.00
_cell.angle_beta   90.00
_cell.angle_gamma   90.00
#
_symmetry.space_group_name_H-M   'P 1'
#
loop_
_entity.id
_entity.type
_entity.pdbx_description
1 polymer ?
#
loop_
_entity_poly.entity_id
_entity_poly.type
_entity_poly.pdbx_seq_one_letter_code
_entity_poly.pdbx_strand_id
1 'polypeptide(L)' 'MKLVLTRSARLEAERAGIATRIESVALPDECATGDLVSLKDGTASHDFIVIRRRWIVTEEGATLELTLDHPPRPGSR' A
#
# COMPACT_ATOMS: atom_id res chain seq x y z
N MET A 1 -11.16 1.26 5.54
CA MET A 1 -9.78 1.65 5.16
C MET A 1 -9.70 1.75 3.64
N LYS A 2 -8.89 2.68 3.13
CA LYS A 2 -8.62 2.89 1.70
C LYS A 2 -7.13 2.75 1.41
N LEU A 3 -6.77 2.02 0.35
CA LEU A 3 -5.41 1.99 -0.18
C LEU A 3 -5.29 2.91 -1.40
N VAL A 4 -4.16 3.61 -1.49
CA VAL A 4 -3.79 4.43 -2.64
C VAL A 4 -2.40 4.00 -3.08
N LEU A 5 -2.22 3.76 -4.37
CA LEU A 5 -0.90 3.48 -4.93
C LEU A 5 -0.29 4.77 -5.48
N THR A 6 1.01 4.98 -5.27
CA THR A 6 1.76 5.94 -6.10
C THR A 6 1.74 5.50 -7.57
N ARG A 7 2.14 6.40 -8.46
CA ARG A 7 2.27 6.07 -9.88
C ARG A 7 3.20 4.87 -10.11
N SER A 8 4.35 4.82 -9.43
CA SER A 8 5.32 3.73 -9.56
C SER A 8 4.79 2.42 -8.97
N ALA A 9 4.14 2.45 -7.80
CA ALA A 9 3.47 1.29 -7.23
C ALA A 9 2.38 0.73 -8.15
N ARG A 10 1.58 1.62 -8.76
CA ARG A 10 0.55 1.23 -9.71
C ARG A 10 1.14 0.59 -10.96
N LEU A 11 2.17 1.18 -11.56
CA LEU A 11 2.83 0.62 -12.74
C LEU A 11 3.42 -0.76 -12.46
N GLU A 12 4.04 -0.95 -11.29
CA GLU A 12 4.54 -2.27 -10.90
C GLU A 12 3.39 -3.27 -10.70
N ALA A 13 2.32 -2.86 -10.02
CA ALA A 13 1.17 -3.73 -9.78
C ALA A 13 0.45 -4.14 -11.09
N GLU A 14 0.36 -3.23 -12.05
CA GLU A 14 -0.18 -3.50 -13.40
C GLU A 14 0.76 -4.45 -14.17
N ARG A 15 2.07 -4.18 -14.17
CA ARG A 15 3.09 -5.03 -14.82
C ARG A 15 3.10 -6.46 -14.26
N ALA A 16 2.91 -6.60 -12.95
CA ALA A 16 2.85 -7.88 -12.26
C ALA A 16 1.47 -8.55 -12.31
N GLY A 17 0.44 -7.89 -12.86
CA GLY A 17 -0.92 -8.44 -12.91
C GLY A 17 -1.64 -8.50 -11.56
N ILE A 18 -1.17 -7.75 -10.57
CA ILE A 18 -1.69 -7.77 -9.18
C ILE A 18 -2.46 -6.50 -8.77
N ALA A 19 -2.67 -5.54 -9.67
CA ALA A 19 -3.32 -4.25 -9.36
C ALA A 19 -4.65 -4.41 -8.59
N THR A 20 -5.58 -5.19 -9.11
CA THR A 20 -6.87 -5.46 -8.45
C THR A 20 -6.70 -6.16 -7.10
N ARG A 21 -5.67 -6.98 -6.95
CA ARG A 21 -5.42 -7.75 -5.73
C ARG A 21 -4.85 -6.86 -4.64
N ILE A 22 -3.88 -6.00 -4.93
CA ILE A 22 -3.32 -5.08 -3.93
C ILE A 22 -4.34 -4.01 -3.51
N GLU A 23 -5.19 -3.53 -4.42
CA GLU A 23 -6.23 -2.55 -4.12
C GLU A 23 -7.36 -3.10 -3.24
N SER A 24 -7.58 -4.42 -3.26
CA SER A 24 -8.60 -5.08 -2.43
C SER A 24 -8.08 -5.57 -1.07
N VAL A 25 -6.79 -5.39 -0.77
CA VAL A 25 -6.23 -5.76 0.54
C VAL A 25 -6.81 -4.86 1.63
N ALA A 26 -7.34 -5.49 2.68
CA ALA A 26 -7.62 -4.82 3.94
C ALA A 26 -6.40 -4.96 4.86
N LEU A 27 -5.61 -3.89 5.00
CA LEU A 27 -4.55 -3.84 6.00
C LEU A 27 -5.14 -3.48 7.37
N PRO A 28 -4.53 -3.95 8.46
CA PRO A 28 -4.98 -3.64 9.81
C PRO A 28 -4.66 -2.18 10.16
N ASP A 29 -5.45 -1.56 11.06
CA ASP A 29 -5.36 -0.13 11.39
C ASP A 29 -4.06 0.26 12.14
N GLU A 30 -3.37 -0.75 12.69
CA GLU A 30 -2.05 -0.68 13.30
C GLU A 30 -0.94 -0.42 12.28
N CYS A 31 -1.20 -0.59 10.98
CA CYS A 31 -0.21 -0.37 9.94
C CYS A 31 0.27 1.10 9.92
N ALA A 32 1.59 1.27 9.85
CA ALA A 32 2.29 2.53 10.02
C ALA A 32 3.12 2.89 8.78
N THR A 33 3.48 4.18 8.68
CA THR A 33 4.45 4.64 7.69
C THR A 33 5.79 3.93 7.92
N GLY A 34 6.38 3.41 6.85
CA GLY A 34 7.61 2.63 6.88
C GLY A 34 7.39 1.12 6.85
N ASP A 35 6.17 0.64 7.12
CA ASP A 35 5.86 -0.78 7.05
C ASP A 35 6.03 -1.31 5.62
N LEU A 36 6.63 -2.49 5.52
CA LEU A 36 6.72 -3.24 4.28
C LEU A 36 5.46 -4.10 4.11
N VAL A 37 4.86 -4.00 2.92
CA VAL A 37 3.70 -4.78 2.52
C VAL A 37 4.12 -5.68 1.37
N SER A 38 4.29 -6.97 1.66
CA SER A 38 4.66 -7.97 0.67
C SER A 38 3.43 -8.74 0.20
N LEU A 39 3.07 -8.58 -1.08
CA LEU A 39 2.03 -9.39 -1.70
C LEU A 39 2.65 -10.63 -2.34
N LYS A 40 2.29 -11.81 -1.82
CA LYS A 40 2.76 -13.10 -2.35
C LYS A 40 1.84 -13.61 -3.46
N ASP A 41 2.44 -13.93 -4.61
CA ASP A 41 1.76 -14.58 -5.72
C ASP A 41 2.53 -15.82 -6.18
N GLY A 42 2.10 -16.98 -5.71
CA GLY A 42 2.84 -18.23 -5.90
C GLY A 42 4.26 -18.14 -5.32
N THR A 43 5.26 -18.18 -6.20
CA THR A 43 6.68 -18.06 -5.85
C THR A 43 7.20 -16.61 -5.89
N ALA A 44 6.42 -15.65 -6.40
CA ALA A 44 6.80 -14.25 -6.46
C ALA A 44 6.38 -13.49 -5.19
N SER A 45 7.19 -12.51 -4.77
CA SER A 45 6.84 -11.51 -3.77
C SER A 45 6.96 -10.14 -4.39
N HIS A 46 5.91 -9.34 -4.26
CA HIS A 46 5.89 -7.95 -4.68
C HIS A 46 5.86 -7.06 -3.45
N ASP A 47 6.97 -6.38 -3.20
CA ASP A 47 7.13 -5.57 -1.99
C ASP A 47 6.77 -4.12 -2.26
N PHE A 48 5.98 -3.57 -1.35
CA PHE A 48 5.57 -2.18 -1.29
C PHE A 48 5.95 -1.61 0.07
N ILE A 49 5.99 -0.28 0.18
CA ILE A 49 6.19 0.41 1.46
C ILE A 49 5.07 1.41 1.71
N VAL A 50 4.57 1.47 2.94
CA VAL A 50 3.64 2.52 3.35
C VAL A 50 4.41 3.83 3.48
N ILE A 51 4.18 4.78 2.57
CA ILE A 51 4.85 6.09 2.61
C ILE A 51 4.02 7.17 3.30
N ARG A 52 2.72 6.93 3.50
CA ARG A 52 1.82 7.88 4.14
C ARG A 52 0.67 7.16 4.82
N ARG A 53 0.41 7.57 6.06
CA ARG A 53 -0.77 7.23 6.84
C ARG A 53 -1.61 8.49 7.10
N ARG A 54 -2.87 8.49 6.69
CA ARG A 54 -3.76 9.66 6.82
C ARG A 54 -5.14 9.23 7.30
N TRP A 55 -5.66 9.87 8.34
CA TRP A 55 -7.08 9.83 8.66
C TRP A 55 -7.81 10.90 7.86
N ILE A 56 -8.84 10.50 7.12
CA ILE A 56 -9.77 11.39 6.45
C ILE A 56 -11.01 11.46 7.32
N VAL A 57 -11.34 12.64 7.83
CA VAL A 57 -12.50 12.87 8.69
C VAL A 57 -13.56 13.61 7.88
N THR A 58 -14.78 13.08 7.85
CA THR A 58 -15.97 13.65 7.20
C THR A 58 -17.12 13.70 8.20
N GLU A 59 -18.29 14.22 7.79
CA GLU A 59 -19.50 14.21 8.61
C GLU A 59 -19.98 12.78 8.90
N GLU A 60 -19.70 11.82 8.02
CA GLU A 60 -20.09 10.41 8.18
C GLU A 60 -19.12 9.58 9.03
N GLY A 61 -17.96 10.12 9.39
CA GLY A 61 -16.99 9.46 10.27
C GLY A 61 -15.53 9.63 9.84
N ALA A 62 -14.68 8.71 10.28
CA ALA A 62 -13.25 8.71 9.99
C ALA A 62 -12.86 7.47 9.17
N THR A 63 -12.11 7.69 8.08
CA THR A 63 -11.56 6.62 7.24
C THR A 63 -10.05 6.69 7.21
N LEU A 64 -9.38 5.57 7.53
CA LEU A 64 -7.95 5.43 7.34
C LEU A 64 -7.62 5.27 5.86
N GLU A 65 -6.71 6.10 5.35
CA GLU A 65 -6.10 5.99 4.03
C GLU A 65 -4.59 5.73 4.18
N LEU A 66 -4.12 4.68 3.50
CA LEU A 66 -2.70 4.33 3.41
C LEU A 66 -2.22 4.51 1.97
N THR A 67 -1.06 5.12 1.79
CA THR A 67 -0.41 5.23 0.48
C THR A 67 0.77 4.27 0.38
N LEU A 68 0.76 3.40 -0.62
CA LEU A 68 1.83 2.46 -0.92
C LEU A 68 2.71 2.97 -2.07
N ASP A 69 4.02 2.83 -1.93
CA ASP A 69 5.01 3.10 -2.96
C ASP A 69 5.80 1.85 -3.36
N HIS A 70 6.39 1.89 -4.55
CA HIS A 70 7.32 0.90 -5.08
C HIS A 70 8.42 1.62 -5.89
N PRO A 71 9.69 1.15 -5.85
CA PRO A 71 10.19 0.11 -4.96
C PRO A 71 10.18 0.58 -3.50
N PRO A 72 10.21 -0.34 -2.53
CA PRO A 72 10.53 0.01 -1.16
C PRO A 72 11.92 0.63 -1.18
N ARG A 73 12.01 1.95 -1.09
CA ARG A 73 13.32 2.59 -0.98
C ARG A 73 13.91 2.10 0.33
N PRO A 74 15.15 1.59 0.36
CA PRO A 74 15.78 1.28 1.62
C PRO A 74 15.73 2.54 2.47
N GLY A 75 15.09 2.46 3.64
CA GLY A 75 15.07 3.57 4.58
C GLY A 75 16.51 4.01 4.76
N SER A 76 16.80 5.28 4.47
CA SER A 76 18.05 5.88 4.90
C SER A 76 18.11 5.66 6.42
N ARG A 77 19.04 4.81 6.85
CA ARG A 77 19.41 4.69 8.25
C ARG A 77 19.85 6.04 8.80
#